data_AF-A0A934GIJ8-F1
#
_entry.id   AF-A0A934GIJ8-F1
#
_cell.length_a   1.000
_cell.length_b   1.000
_cell.length_c   1.000
_cell.angle_alpha   90.00
_cell.angle_beta   90.00
_cell.angle_gamma   90.00
#
_symmetry.space_group_name_H-M   'P 1'
#
loop_
_entity.id
_entity.type
_entity.pdbx_description
1 polymer ?
#
loop_
_entity_poly.entity_id
_entity_poly.type
_entity_poly.pdbx_seq_one_letter_code
_entity_poly.pdbx_strand_id
1 'polypeptide(L)'
;MKNTFIKTNINVQTSVIGVLTLIAVSVLFFAFQTATAEAQVKYRLPLSSNPGINAWFDHDSGSGFKRYDCSTSGGYNGHEGTDFSTYLGRPIYAGAHGSLYYRYDNCANSGSSGCGGGFGNHVRIEHTDSKVTIYAHMKSGTPAWYQSLLCSAQVGEVASSGDSSGNHLHFEIWNSTSGSYSTDPFSGSCSQVTSYWVNQNNGSPTTQCQ
;
A
#
# COMPACT_ATOMS: atom_id res chain seq x y z
N MET A 1 -4.17 -61.50 73.42
CA MET A 1 -3.13 -60.65 74.06
C MET A 1 -3.81 -59.35 74.45
N LYS A 2 -3.93 -59.07 75.75
CA LYS A 2 -4.54 -57.86 76.32
C LYS A 2 -3.42 -56.86 76.65
N ASN A 3 -3.59 -55.59 76.31
CA ASN A 3 -3.23 -54.43 77.15
C ASN A 3 -3.75 -53.15 76.46
N THR A 4 -4.78 -52.48 76.97
CA THR A 4 -4.87 -51.61 78.15
C THR A 4 -4.54 -50.14 77.83
N PHE A 5 -5.56 -49.30 78.03
CA PHE A 5 -5.62 -47.84 78.03
C PHE A 5 -4.58 -47.15 78.95
N ILE A 6 -4.31 -45.84 78.75
CA ILE A 6 -4.60 -44.74 79.71
C ILE A 6 -4.05 -43.36 79.22
N LYS A 7 -5.02 -42.43 79.05
CA LYS A 7 -5.17 -41.01 79.46
C LYS A 7 -4.06 -39.91 79.36
N THR A 8 -4.52 -38.80 78.74
CA THR A 8 -4.60 -37.38 79.16
C THR A 8 -3.44 -36.37 79.03
N ASN A 9 -3.75 -35.33 78.24
CA ASN A 9 -3.64 -33.86 78.42
C ASN A 9 -2.27 -33.19 78.66
N ILE A 10 -1.94 -32.17 77.84
CA ILE A 10 -1.92 -30.74 78.24
C ILE A 10 -1.65 -29.83 77.02
N ASN A 11 -2.28 -28.66 77.13
CA ASN A 11 -2.49 -27.51 76.25
C ASN A 11 -1.27 -26.58 76.16
N VAL A 12 -0.94 -25.97 75.01
CA VAL A 12 -0.38 -24.60 74.93
C VAL A 12 -0.75 -23.96 73.58
N GLN A 13 -1.49 -22.84 73.65
CA GLN A 13 -1.65 -21.88 72.57
C GLN A 13 -0.39 -21.00 72.40
N THR A 14 -0.01 -20.67 71.18
CA THR A 14 0.43 -19.31 70.80
C THR A 14 0.44 -19.17 69.27
N SER A 15 -0.07 -18.02 68.83
CA SER A 15 -0.30 -17.58 67.46
C SER A 15 0.91 -16.82 66.93
N VAL A 16 1.36 -17.07 65.69
CA VAL A 16 1.97 -16.04 64.83
C VAL A 16 1.67 -16.34 63.35
N ILE A 17 1.11 -15.32 62.71
CA ILE A 17 0.73 -15.19 61.29
C ILE A 17 1.98 -15.16 60.39
N GLY A 18 1.92 -15.81 59.22
CA GLY A 18 2.95 -15.71 58.19
C GLY A 18 2.53 -16.37 56.88
N VAL A 19 1.73 -15.64 56.10
CA VAL A 19 1.29 -15.98 54.74
C VAL A 19 2.51 -16.22 53.83
N LEU A 20 2.70 -17.45 53.37
CA LEU A 20 3.59 -17.73 52.23
C LEU A 20 2.70 -17.99 51.01
N THR A 21 2.29 -16.91 50.35
CA THR A 21 1.62 -16.96 49.05
C THR A 21 2.57 -17.63 48.06
N LEU A 22 2.16 -18.76 47.49
CA LEU A 22 2.77 -19.31 46.27
C LEU A 22 2.64 -18.23 45.18
N ILE A 23 3.70 -17.49 44.91
CA ILE A 23 3.79 -16.69 43.68
C ILE A 23 4.09 -17.71 42.58
N ALA A 24 3.05 -18.14 41.88
CA ALA A 24 3.20 -18.75 40.57
C ALA A 24 3.94 -17.72 39.70
N VAL A 25 5.21 -17.98 39.41
CA VAL A 25 5.99 -17.20 38.45
C VAL A 25 5.42 -17.54 37.08
N SER A 26 4.35 -16.84 36.69
CA SER A 26 3.91 -16.74 35.32
C SER A 26 4.98 -15.96 34.56
N VAL A 27 5.97 -16.69 34.04
CA VAL A 27 6.93 -16.14 33.07
C VAL A 27 6.13 -15.77 31.83
N LEU A 28 5.73 -14.50 31.78
CA LEU A 28 5.08 -13.89 30.64
C LEU A 28 6.14 -13.80 29.53
N PHE A 29 6.16 -14.81 28.66
CA PHE A 29 6.96 -14.80 27.44
C PHE A 29 6.40 -13.72 26.50
N PHE A 30 6.81 -12.47 26.69
CA PHE A 30 6.70 -11.45 25.66
C PHE A 30 7.74 -11.78 24.59
N ALA A 31 7.33 -12.53 23.57
CA ALA A 31 8.10 -12.61 22.34
C ALA A 31 8.13 -11.20 21.74
N PHE A 32 9.28 -10.52 21.86
CA PHE A 32 9.57 -9.33 21.08
C PHE A 32 9.63 -9.75 19.62
N GLN A 33 8.50 -9.65 18.90
CA GLN A 33 8.50 -9.73 17.45
C GLN A 33 9.18 -8.47 16.94
N THR A 34 10.46 -8.60 16.58
CA THR A 34 11.12 -7.60 15.76
C THR A 34 10.40 -7.61 14.41
N ALA A 35 9.54 -6.62 14.17
CA ALA A 35 9.00 -6.37 12.85
C ALA A 35 10.20 -6.09 11.92
N THR A 36 10.58 -7.08 11.12
CA THR A 36 11.51 -6.83 10.01
C THR A 36 10.77 -5.98 9.01
N ALA A 37 11.32 -4.81 8.66
CA ALA A 37 10.78 -4.04 7.54
C ALA A 37 10.74 -4.95 6.31
N GLU A 38 9.56 -5.11 5.71
CA GLU A 38 9.44 -5.87 4.48
C GLU A 38 10.28 -5.21 3.38
N ALA A 39 10.85 -6.05 2.50
CA ALA A 39 11.64 -5.55 1.38
C ALA A 39 10.76 -4.66 0.48
N GLN A 40 11.30 -3.54 0.02
CA GLN A 40 10.58 -2.61 -0.86
C GLN A 40 10.09 -3.36 -2.11
N VAL A 41 8.78 -3.31 -2.34
CA VAL A 41 8.16 -3.87 -3.55
C VAL A 41 8.53 -3.01 -4.76
N LYS A 42 8.91 -3.67 -5.86
CA LYS A 42 9.11 -3.04 -7.16
C LYS A 42 7.92 -3.29 -8.07
N TYR A 43 7.59 -2.29 -8.88
CA TYR A 43 6.47 -2.32 -9.80
C TYR A 43 6.94 -2.41 -11.25
N ARG A 44 6.20 -3.15 -12.08
CA ARG A 44 6.24 -3.01 -13.54
C ARG A 44 5.40 -1.81 -13.97
N LEU A 45 5.69 -1.27 -15.15
CA LEU A 45 4.79 -0.38 -15.89
C LEU A 45 3.40 -1.03 -16.01
N PRO A 46 2.30 -0.45 -15.50
CA PRO A 46 0.96 -1.06 -15.51
C PRO A 46 0.26 -1.22 -16.87
N LEU A 47 0.96 -1.02 -17.98
CA LEU A 47 0.47 -1.15 -19.36
C LEU A 47 1.28 -2.18 -20.14
N SER A 48 0.75 -2.67 -21.26
CA SER A 48 1.42 -3.68 -22.11
C SER A 48 2.72 -3.22 -22.76
N SER A 49 2.96 -1.91 -22.84
CA SER A 49 4.18 -1.25 -23.33
C SER A 49 4.15 0.22 -22.92
N ASN A 50 5.29 0.89 -22.86
CA ASN A 50 5.34 2.31 -22.48
C ASN A 50 4.77 3.20 -23.61
N PRO A 51 3.64 3.90 -23.40
CA PRO A 51 3.14 4.85 -24.39
C PRO A 51 3.84 6.22 -24.35
N GLY A 52 4.73 6.43 -23.38
CA GLY A 52 5.24 7.74 -23.02
C GLY A 52 4.51 8.29 -21.79
N ILE A 53 5.18 9.21 -21.09
CA ILE A 53 4.64 9.90 -19.92
C ILE A 53 4.35 11.34 -20.32
N ASN A 54 3.13 11.80 -20.06
CA ASN A 54 2.68 13.16 -20.40
C ASN A 54 2.60 14.10 -19.19
N ALA A 55 2.50 13.55 -17.98
CA ALA A 55 2.59 14.30 -16.74
C ALA A 55 3.35 13.48 -15.69
N TRP A 56 4.36 14.07 -15.09
CA TRP A 56 5.15 13.46 -14.03
C TRP A 56 4.69 13.92 -12.66
N PHE A 57 5.08 13.18 -11.62
CA PHE A 57 4.91 13.59 -10.24
C PHE A 57 5.66 14.90 -10.00
N ASP A 58 5.05 15.80 -9.23
CA ASP A 58 5.63 17.09 -8.88
C ASP A 58 6.32 17.07 -7.51
N HIS A 59 7.63 17.35 -7.51
CA HIS A 59 8.45 17.52 -6.31
C HIS A 59 8.59 18.97 -5.85
N ASP A 60 7.97 19.93 -6.54
CA ASP A 60 7.97 21.33 -6.13
C ASP A 60 6.81 21.60 -5.17
N SER A 61 7.11 21.92 -3.91
CA SER A 61 6.08 22.28 -2.93
C SER A 61 5.58 23.74 -3.06
N GLY A 62 6.07 24.48 -4.06
CA GLY A 62 5.71 25.86 -4.34
C GLY A 62 4.65 25.99 -5.43
N SER A 63 4.85 26.91 -6.36
CA SER A 63 3.97 27.11 -7.52
C SER A 63 4.58 26.62 -8.84
N GLY A 64 5.73 25.97 -8.76
CA GLY A 64 6.50 25.49 -9.90
C GLY A 64 6.10 24.07 -10.30
N PHE A 65 7.01 23.41 -11.01
CA PHE A 65 6.96 21.97 -11.23
C PHE A 65 8.39 21.44 -11.24
N LYS A 66 8.63 20.31 -10.57
CA LYS A 66 9.91 19.59 -10.62
C LYS A 66 9.71 18.09 -10.76
N ARG A 67 10.24 17.53 -11.83
CA ARG A 67 10.33 16.07 -12.05
C ARG A 67 11.37 15.43 -11.12
N TYR A 68 11.34 14.10 -11.00
CA TYR A 68 12.30 13.29 -10.25
C TYR A 68 13.79 13.63 -10.48
N ASP A 69 14.17 14.12 -11.66
CA ASP A 69 15.53 14.52 -12.04
C ASP A 69 15.77 16.04 -11.99
N CYS A 70 14.90 16.76 -11.29
CA CYS A 70 14.89 18.22 -11.18
C CYS A 70 14.57 18.97 -12.48
N SER A 71 14.14 18.28 -13.56
CA SER A 71 13.62 18.98 -14.74
C SER A 71 12.36 19.76 -14.40
N THR A 72 12.24 20.98 -14.92
CA THR A 72 11.05 21.83 -14.77
C THR A 72 10.09 21.69 -15.95
N SER A 73 10.07 20.53 -16.62
CA SER A 73 9.28 20.29 -17.83
C SER A 73 8.61 18.91 -17.83
N GLY A 74 7.51 18.79 -18.55
CA GLY A 74 6.78 17.52 -18.72
C GLY A 74 5.69 17.26 -17.67
N GLY A 75 5.35 18.24 -16.83
CA GLY A 75 4.27 18.14 -15.85
C GLY A 75 3.72 19.51 -15.49
N TYR A 76 2.93 19.57 -14.43
CA TYR A 76 2.30 20.78 -13.91
C TYR A 76 2.28 20.76 -12.38
N ASN A 77 2.04 21.93 -11.77
CA ASN A 77 2.08 22.12 -10.32
C ASN A 77 1.06 21.24 -9.60
N GLY A 78 1.50 20.53 -8.55
CA GLY A 78 0.64 19.76 -7.65
C GLY A 78 0.16 18.42 -8.21
N HIS A 79 0.81 17.86 -9.23
CA HIS A 79 0.48 16.54 -9.75
C HIS A 79 1.07 15.43 -8.85
N GLU A 80 0.21 14.61 -8.22
CA GLU A 80 0.61 13.60 -7.23
C GLU A 80 0.83 12.20 -7.83
N GLY A 81 0.86 12.07 -9.15
CA GLY A 81 1.00 10.78 -9.84
C GLY A 81 1.86 10.82 -11.09
N THR A 82 1.80 9.74 -11.87
CA THR A 82 2.40 9.68 -13.21
C THR A 82 1.33 9.31 -14.23
N ASP A 83 1.22 10.12 -15.29
CA ASP A 83 0.25 9.92 -16.35
C ASP A 83 0.86 9.27 -17.58
N PHE A 84 0.21 8.20 -18.03
CA PHE A 84 0.52 7.47 -19.25
C PHE A 84 -0.62 7.64 -20.26
N SER A 85 -0.55 8.68 -21.09
CA SER A 85 -1.49 8.93 -22.18
C SER A 85 -1.56 7.76 -23.15
N THR A 86 -2.76 7.25 -23.43
CA THR A 86 -2.95 6.08 -24.29
C THR A 86 -4.40 5.99 -24.79
N TYR A 87 -4.75 4.94 -25.54
CA TYR A 87 -6.09 4.76 -26.09
C TYR A 87 -7.10 4.19 -25.08
N LEU A 88 -8.38 4.58 -25.24
CA LEU A 88 -9.54 4.04 -24.52
C LEU A 88 -9.60 2.51 -24.64
N GLY A 89 -9.89 1.83 -23.54
CA GLY A 89 -10.01 0.38 -23.49
C GLY A 89 -8.68 -0.36 -23.40
N ARG A 90 -7.54 0.34 -23.35
CA ARG A 90 -6.24 -0.33 -23.17
C ARG A 90 -6.21 -1.07 -21.83
N PRO A 91 -5.85 -2.36 -21.79
CA PRO A 91 -5.75 -3.10 -20.54
C PRO A 91 -4.75 -2.48 -19.55
N ILE A 92 -5.17 -2.39 -18.30
CA ILE A 92 -4.36 -1.99 -17.14
C ILE A 92 -4.10 -3.23 -16.30
N TYR A 93 -2.87 -3.36 -15.82
CA TYR A 93 -2.43 -4.54 -15.08
C TYR A 93 -1.83 -4.15 -13.72
N ALA A 94 -1.96 -5.05 -12.74
CA ALA A 94 -1.31 -4.91 -11.45
C ALA A 94 0.21 -4.76 -11.61
N GLY A 95 0.76 -3.69 -11.03
CA GLY A 95 2.18 -3.36 -11.05
C GLY A 95 3.04 -4.36 -10.28
N ALA A 96 2.48 -5.00 -9.25
CA ALA A 96 3.13 -6.02 -8.44
C ALA A 96 2.08 -6.97 -7.84
N HIS A 97 2.55 -7.98 -7.12
CA HIS A 97 1.70 -8.86 -6.32
C HIS A 97 1.04 -8.08 -5.19
N GLY A 98 -0.21 -8.39 -4.86
CA GLY A 98 -0.91 -7.71 -3.78
C GLY A 98 -2.36 -8.15 -3.65
N SER A 99 -3.16 -7.32 -3.01
CA SER A 99 -4.58 -7.55 -2.78
C SER A 99 -5.38 -6.34 -3.19
N LEU A 100 -6.47 -6.51 -3.93
CA LEU A 100 -7.39 -5.41 -4.20
C LEU A 100 -8.11 -5.06 -2.90
N TYR A 101 -7.81 -3.89 -2.33
CA TYR A 101 -8.41 -3.47 -1.05
C TYR A 101 -9.42 -2.33 -1.19
N TYR A 102 -9.41 -1.62 -2.33
CA TYR A 102 -10.40 -0.59 -2.63
C TYR A 102 -10.74 -0.54 -4.12
N ARG A 103 -12.01 -0.26 -4.44
CA ARG A 103 -12.52 -0.05 -5.78
C ARG A 103 -13.62 1.02 -5.77
N TYR A 104 -13.60 1.89 -6.78
CA TYR A 104 -14.70 2.79 -7.11
C TYR A 104 -15.01 2.67 -8.61
N ASP A 105 -16.28 2.43 -8.98
CA ASP A 105 -16.65 2.10 -10.37
C ASP A 105 -18.02 2.66 -10.78
N ASN A 106 -18.34 3.87 -10.31
CA ASN A 106 -19.66 4.50 -10.51
C ASN A 106 -19.57 5.82 -11.28
N CYS A 107 -18.47 6.06 -12.00
CA CYS A 107 -18.28 7.25 -12.85
C CYS A 107 -18.53 6.92 -14.32
N ALA A 108 -18.96 7.93 -15.08
CA ALA A 108 -18.95 7.85 -16.54
C ALA A 108 -17.51 7.67 -17.07
N ASN A 109 -17.37 7.06 -18.25
CA ASN A 109 -16.05 6.79 -18.86
C ASN A 109 -15.28 8.04 -19.31
N SER A 110 -15.90 9.21 -19.28
CA SER A 110 -15.31 10.48 -19.71
C SER A 110 -15.82 11.61 -18.82
N GLY A 111 -14.89 12.43 -18.30
CA GLY A 111 -15.19 13.51 -17.37
C GLY A 111 -15.90 13.04 -16.09
N SER A 112 -16.75 13.90 -15.52
CA SER A 112 -17.37 13.79 -14.19
C SER A 112 -16.46 14.32 -13.08
N SER A 113 -16.28 15.63 -13.05
CA SER A 113 -15.40 16.29 -12.09
C SER A 113 -15.77 15.98 -10.64
N GLY A 114 -14.77 15.68 -9.81
CA GLY A 114 -14.92 15.23 -8.42
C GLY A 114 -15.44 13.79 -8.24
N CYS A 115 -15.85 13.09 -9.30
CA CYS A 115 -16.28 11.69 -9.19
C CYS A 115 -15.12 10.80 -8.72
N GLY A 116 -15.39 9.90 -7.78
CA GLY A 116 -14.34 9.06 -7.16
C GLY A 116 -13.27 9.87 -6.42
N GLY A 117 -13.55 11.11 -6.01
CA GLY A 117 -12.56 12.03 -5.42
C GLY A 117 -11.60 12.63 -6.44
N GLY A 118 -11.98 12.66 -7.71
CA GLY A 118 -11.16 13.15 -8.83
C GLY A 118 -10.50 12.02 -9.63
N PHE A 119 -10.19 10.89 -8.99
CA PHE A 119 -9.62 9.71 -9.65
C PHE A 119 -10.57 9.00 -10.63
N GLY A 120 -11.88 9.31 -10.62
CA GLY A 120 -12.86 8.62 -11.45
C GLY A 120 -13.06 7.16 -11.03
N ASN A 121 -13.29 6.27 -11.99
CA ASN A 121 -13.25 4.84 -11.72
C ASN A 121 -11.80 4.44 -11.45
N HIS A 122 -11.57 3.74 -10.35
CA HIS A 122 -10.21 3.39 -9.94
C HIS A 122 -10.19 2.18 -9.03
N VAL A 123 -9.03 1.56 -8.98
CA VAL A 123 -8.71 0.46 -8.06
C VAL A 123 -7.47 0.80 -7.25
N ARG A 124 -7.39 0.28 -6.03
CA ARG A 124 -6.21 0.38 -5.18
C ARG A 124 -5.78 -1.00 -4.69
N ILE A 125 -4.50 -1.29 -4.86
CA ILE A 125 -3.91 -2.59 -4.53
C ILE A 125 -2.92 -2.37 -3.39
N GLU A 126 -3.10 -3.09 -2.30
CA GLU A 126 -2.17 -3.12 -1.18
C GLU A 126 -1.12 -4.22 -1.42
N HIS A 127 0.14 -3.89 -1.16
CA HIS A 127 1.30 -4.74 -1.38
C HIS A 127 1.91 -5.21 -0.06
N THR A 128 2.84 -6.17 -0.12
CA THR A 128 3.40 -6.79 1.09
C THR A 128 4.22 -5.80 1.94
N ASP A 129 4.83 -4.79 1.31
CA ASP A 129 5.49 -3.67 1.99
C ASP A 129 4.51 -2.59 2.52
N SER A 130 3.22 -2.91 2.62
CA SER A 130 2.11 -2.05 3.06
C SER A 130 1.84 -0.84 2.16
N LYS A 131 2.59 -0.65 1.08
CA LYS A 131 2.31 0.41 0.11
C LYS A 131 1.09 0.07 -0.70
N VAL A 132 0.50 1.10 -1.27
CA VAL A 132 -0.69 1.00 -2.10
C VAL A 132 -0.42 1.56 -3.48
N THR A 133 -0.71 0.81 -4.54
CA THR A 133 -0.77 1.39 -5.89
C THR A 133 -2.18 1.78 -6.26
N ILE A 134 -2.32 2.91 -6.95
CA ILE A 134 -3.60 3.41 -7.45
C ILE A 134 -3.57 3.44 -8.97
N TYR A 135 -4.66 2.99 -9.57
CA TYR A 135 -4.86 2.98 -11.02
C TYR A 135 -6.15 3.72 -11.29
N ALA A 136 -6.07 4.91 -11.88
CA ALA A 136 -7.19 5.84 -11.97
C ALA A 136 -7.57 6.20 -13.42
N HIS A 137 -8.64 6.98 -13.55
CA HIS A 137 -9.30 7.37 -14.80
C HIS A 137 -9.73 6.19 -15.66
N MET A 138 -10.13 5.10 -15.00
CA MET A 138 -10.45 3.84 -15.67
C MET A 138 -11.82 3.88 -16.36
N LYS A 139 -11.99 2.97 -17.31
CA LYS A 139 -13.30 2.63 -17.86
C LYS A 139 -14.12 1.91 -16.78
N SER A 140 -15.43 2.18 -16.75
CA SER A 140 -16.38 1.45 -15.92
C SER A 140 -16.41 -0.03 -16.29
N GLY A 141 -16.78 -0.87 -15.32
CA GLY A 141 -16.65 -2.32 -15.44
C GLY A 141 -15.32 -2.84 -14.89
N THR A 142 -14.73 -2.13 -13.92
CA THR A 142 -13.57 -2.65 -13.19
C THR A 142 -13.95 -3.95 -12.46
N PRO A 143 -13.09 -4.97 -12.43
CA PRO A 143 -13.41 -6.26 -11.79
C PRO A 143 -13.75 -6.09 -10.32
N ALA A 144 -14.72 -6.86 -9.83
CA ALA A 144 -15.31 -6.64 -8.51
C ALA A 144 -14.29 -6.74 -7.37
N TRP A 145 -13.59 -7.87 -7.22
CA TRP A 145 -12.62 -8.11 -6.14
C TRP A 145 -11.65 -9.26 -6.44
N TYR A 146 -10.39 -9.11 -6.01
CA TYR A 146 -9.38 -10.17 -6.01
C TYR A 146 -8.65 -10.21 -4.66
N GLN A 147 -8.81 -11.30 -3.92
CA GLN A 147 -8.12 -11.53 -2.62
C GLN A 147 -6.61 -11.69 -2.78
N SER A 148 -6.17 -12.14 -3.94
CA SER A 148 -4.76 -12.20 -4.31
C SER A 148 -4.63 -11.86 -5.79
N LEU A 149 -3.87 -10.82 -6.08
CA LEU A 149 -3.46 -10.40 -7.41
C LEU A 149 -1.99 -10.77 -7.58
N LEU A 150 -1.71 -11.50 -8.66
CA LEU A 150 -0.35 -11.66 -9.14
C LEU A 150 0.04 -10.41 -9.95
N CYS A 151 1.34 -10.12 -10.00
CA CYS A 151 1.83 -9.14 -10.96
C CYS A 151 1.35 -9.48 -12.38
N SER A 152 0.97 -8.46 -13.15
CA SER A 152 0.38 -8.59 -14.48
C SER A 152 -1.03 -9.19 -14.56
N ALA A 153 -1.73 -9.40 -13.45
CA ALA A 153 -3.18 -9.60 -13.49
C ALA A 153 -3.87 -8.34 -14.04
N GLN A 154 -4.81 -8.48 -14.99
CA GLN A 154 -5.57 -7.35 -15.51
C GLN A 154 -6.53 -6.84 -14.44
N VAL A 155 -6.49 -5.52 -14.17
CA VAL A 155 -7.29 -4.87 -13.14
C VAL A 155 -8.28 -3.85 -13.68
N GLY A 156 -8.24 -3.61 -15.00
CA GLY A 156 -9.29 -2.90 -15.74
C GLY A 156 -8.78 -2.36 -17.06
N GLU A 157 -9.34 -1.24 -17.51
CA GLU A 157 -9.04 -0.63 -18.81
C GLU A 157 -8.96 0.89 -18.71
N VAL A 158 -8.13 1.52 -19.53
CA VAL A 158 -7.99 2.98 -19.60
C VAL A 158 -9.26 3.65 -20.12
N ALA A 159 -9.64 4.78 -19.54
CA ALA A 159 -10.60 5.73 -20.10
C ALA A 159 -10.23 7.16 -19.68
N SER A 160 -11.22 8.03 -19.48
CA SER A 160 -11.04 9.44 -19.08
C SER A 160 -12.06 9.83 -17.99
N SER A 161 -12.44 8.91 -17.10
CA SER A 161 -13.39 9.19 -16.01
C SER A 161 -12.79 10.11 -14.93
N GLY A 162 -13.60 10.90 -14.24
CA GLY A 162 -13.14 11.78 -13.16
C GLY A 162 -12.60 13.12 -13.66
N ASP A 163 -11.62 13.66 -12.93
CA ASP A 163 -10.89 14.89 -13.28
C ASP A 163 -9.81 14.58 -14.32
N SER A 164 -10.25 14.24 -15.53
CA SER A 164 -9.37 13.84 -16.64
C SER A 164 -9.72 14.63 -17.91
N SER A 165 -8.70 15.04 -18.66
CA SER A 165 -8.82 15.81 -19.91
C SER A 165 -8.72 14.94 -21.17
N GLY A 166 -8.39 13.66 -21.02
CA GLY A 166 -8.26 12.72 -22.12
C GLY A 166 -7.89 11.31 -21.63
N ASN A 167 -7.84 10.35 -22.54
CA ASN A 167 -7.57 8.95 -22.16
C ASN A 167 -6.13 8.77 -21.65
N HIS A 168 -5.99 8.37 -20.39
CA HIS A 168 -4.69 8.05 -19.79
C HIS A 168 -4.87 7.15 -18.57
N LEU A 169 -3.77 6.50 -18.16
CA LEU A 169 -3.67 5.93 -16.82
C LEU A 169 -2.97 6.94 -15.92
N HIS A 170 -3.62 7.35 -14.83
CA HIS A 170 -2.97 8.01 -13.71
C HIS A 170 -2.57 6.96 -12.68
N PHE A 171 -1.28 6.93 -12.33
CA PHE A 171 -0.69 5.95 -11.43
C PHE A 171 -0.01 6.61 -10.23
N GLU A 172 -0.33 6.14 -9.03
CA GLU A 172 0.27 6.62 -7.78
C GLU A 172 0.76 5.47 -6.90
N ILE A 173 1.70 5.77 -6.00
CA ILE A 173 2.11 4.90 -4.90
C ILE A 173 1.85 5.64 -3.59
N TRP A 174 0.91 5.17 -2.78
CA TRP A 174 0.67 5.68 -1.44
C TRP A 174 1.47 4.89 -0.41
N ASN A 175 1.87 5.57 0.66
CA ASN A 175 2.68 4.98 1.72
C ASN A 175 1.95 3.93 2.57
N SER A 176 0.62 4.02 2.67
CA SER A 176 -0.20 3.01 3.34
C SER A 176 -1.67 3.15 2.98
N THR A 177 -2.49 2.20 3.42
CA THR A 177 -3.96 2.27 3.35
C THR A 177 -4.56 3.39 4.21
N SER A 178 -3.79 3.92 5.18
CA SER A 178 -4.26 4.91 6.17
C SER A 178 -3.93 6.36 5.81
N GLY A 179 -3.19 6.63 4.74
CA GLY A 179 -2.79 8.00 4.37
C GLY A 179 -2.60 8.20 2.86
N SER A 180 -3.03 9.36 2.38
CA SER A 180 -3.00 9.75 0.96
C SER A 180 -1.67 10.34 0.49
N TYR A 181 -0.56 10.06 1.19
CA TYR A 181 0.74 10.61 0.81
C TYR A 181 1.31 9.81 -0.35
N SER A 182 1.15 10.34 -1.57
CA SER A 182 1.72 9.75 -2.77
C SER A 182 3.25 9.94 -2.80
N THR A 183 3.93 8.96 -3.38
CA THR A 183 5.37 8.90 -3.56
C THR A 183 5.63 8.67 -5.04
N ASP A 184 6.52 9.47 -5.62
CA ASP A 184 6.95 9.29 -7.00
C ASP A 184 7.58 7.89 -7.19
N PRO A 185 7.17 7.07 -8.18
CA PRO A 185 7.85 5.81 -8.45
C PRO A 185 9.28 5.97 -8.99
N PHE A 186 9.64 7.14 -9.54
CA PHE A 186 10.94 7.40 -10.16
C PHE A 186 11.99 7.88 -9.14
N SER A 187 13.18 7.28 -9.19
CA SER A 187 14.35 7.81 -8.48
C SER A 187 15.06 8.88 -9.28
N GLY A 188 15.60 9.88 -8.57
CA GLY A 188 16.46 10.90 -9.15
C GLY A 188 16.88 11.94 -8.14
N SER A 189 17.59 12.98 -8.61
CA SER A 189 18.18 14.03 -7.76
C SER A 189 17.16 14.88 -6.98
N CYS A 190 15.92 14.96 -7.46
CA CYS A 190 14.82 15.64 -6.77
C CYS A 190 13.80 14.68 -6.14
N SER A 191 14.06 13.37 -6.20
CA SER A 191 13.21 12.32 -5.66
C SER A 191 14.03 11.43 -4.72
N GLN A 192 13.51 10.26 -4.34
CA GLN A 192 14.28 9.26 -3.61
C GLN A 192 15.44 8.67 -4.44
N VAL A 193 16.44 8.13 -3.75
CA VAL A 193 17.61 7.48 -4.38
C VAL A 193 17.30 6.11 -5.00
N THR A 194 16.26 5.43 -4.51
CA THR A 194 15.92 4.06 -4.92
C THR A 194 14.61 4.07 -5.71
N SER A 195 14.66 3.61 -6.97
CA SER A 195 13.46 3.56 -7.83
C SER A 195 12.44 2.56 -7.29
N TYR A 196 11.15 2.83 -7.44
CA TYR A 196 10.11 1.82 -7.22
C TYR A 196 9.81 0.98 -8.47
N TRP A 197 10.34 1.35 -9.63
CA TRP A 197 10.26 0.50 -10.80
C TRP A 197 11.22 -0.69 -10.71
N VAL A 198 10.81 -1.85 -11.24
CA VAL A 198 11.72 -2.99 -11.45
C VAL A 198 12.89 -2.55 -12.33
N ASN A 199 12.58 -1.85 -13.42
CA ASN A 199 13.55 -1.17 -14.28
C ASN A 199 13.00 0.20 -14.64
N GLN A 200 13.73 1.28 -14.32
CA GLN A 200 13.33 2.66 -14.66
C GLN A 200 13.76 3.08 -16.07
N ASN A 201 14.83 2.53 -16.63
CA ASN A 201 15.40 2.83 -17.96
C ASN A 201 15.31 4.31 -18.38
N ASN A 202 16.02 5.21 -17.69
CA ASN A 202 16.04 6.65 -17.96
C ASN A 202 14.65 7.29 -18.10
N GLY A 203 13.70 6.88 -17.25
CA GLY A 203 12.34 7.41 -17.23
C GLY A 203 11.33 6.60 -18.06
N SER A 204 11.72 5.44 -18.58
CA SER A 204 10.86 4.56 -19.36
C SER A 204 10.70 3.17 -18.71
N PRO A 205 9.82 3.01 -17.71
CA PRO A 205 9.71 1.75 -17.00
C PRO A 205 9.24 0.58 -17.87
N THR A 206 9.69 -0.63 -17.55
CA THR A 206 9.38 -1.85 -18.31
C THR A 206 8.19 -2.62 -17.76
N THR A 207 7.68 -3.57 -18.53
CA THR A 207 6.55 -4.43 -18.17
C THR A 207 6.93 -5.68 -17.38
N GLN A 208 8.20 -5.85 -17.01
CA GLN A 208 8.68 -7.02 -16.28
C GLN A 208 8.35 -6.93 -14.79
N CYS A 209 7.77 -8.00 -14.25
CA CYS A 209 7.58 -8.20 -12.82
C CYS A 209 8.92 -8.44 -12.10
N GLN A 210 8.96 -8.15 -10.80
CA GLN A 210 10.07 -8.47 -9.90
C GLN A 210 10.24 -9.99 -9.72
#